data_AF-N1ZID9-F1
#
_entry.id   AF-N1ZID9-F1
#
_cell.length_a   1.000
_cell.length_b   1.000
_cell.length_c   1.000
_cell.angle_alpha   90.00
_cell.angle_beta   90.00
_cell.angle_gamma   90.00
#
_symmetry.space_group_name_H-M   'P 1'
#
loop_
_entity.id
_entity.type
_entity.pdbx_description
1 polymer ?
#
loop_
_entity_poly.entity_id
_entity_poly.type
_entity_poly.pdbx_seq_one_letter_code
_entity_poly.pdbx_strand_id
1 'polypeptide(L)'
;MSNFQTSENNYQEYAKLASSAESLIYSDPRSSLTVFGTFGEQLTKEIMHLDGIVDWELNQQQRIEKLARSQNEYPIVVLNALNIIRLKRNKAAHDDHFIATKADALKIDEQAYLIWKWFLDVYSLDQVADYVKPIDQQTLLKDQENKIKLLEEKIKQLQTNRPQVTVTPAE
;
A
#
# COMPACT_ATOMS: atom_id res chain seq x y z
N MET A 1 7.99 -5.08 3.33
CA MET A 1 6.97 -6.13 3.23
C MET A 1 5.68 -5.41 2.90
N SER A 2 4.93 -5.88 1.90
CA SER A 2 3.65 -5.27 1.56
C SER A 2 2.56 -5.78 2.50
N ASN A 3 1.55 -4.94 2.72
CA ASN A 3 0.33 -5.30 3.44
C ASN A 3 -0.49 -6.36 2.67
N PHE A 4 -0.36 -6.43 1.35
CA PHE A 4 -1.21 -7.28 0.52
C PHE A 4 -0.57 -8.64 0.28
N GLN A 5 -0.92 -9.60 1.13
CA GLN A 5 -0.44 -10.98 1.06
C GLN A 5 -1.61 -11.95 1.27
N THR A 6 -1.45 -13.15 0.73
CA THR A 6 -2.42 -14.23 0.87
C THR A 6 -1.74 -15.57 0.61
N SER A 7 -2.19 -16.63 1.28
CA SER A 7 -1.78 -18.01 0.97
C SER A 7 -2.63 -18.63 -0.14
N GLU A 8 -3.80 -18.05 -0.42
CA GLU A 8 -4.73 -18.52 -1.46
C GLU A 8 -4.22 -18.18 -2.87
N ASN A 9 -3.93 -19.21 -3.66
CA ASN A 9 -3.40 -19.04 -5.01
C ASN A 9 -4.32 -18.23 -5.93
N ASN A 10 -5.64 -18.36 -5.78
CA ASN A 10 -6.62 -17.66 -6.60
C ASN A 10 -6.62 -16.14 -6.34
N TYR A 11 -6.16 -15.70 -5.16
CA TYR A 11 -6.20 -14.29 -4.78
C TYR A 11 -4.84 -13.59 -4.89
N GLN A 12 -3.78 -14.34 -5.24
CA GLN A 12 -2.43 -13.80 -5.39
C GLN A 12 -2.31 -12.71 -6.45
N GLU A 13 -3.14 -12.75 -7.50
CA GLU A 13 -3.13 -11.70 -8.54
C GLU A 13 -3.58 -10.35 -7.99
N TYR A 14 -4.64 -10.33 -7.17
CA TYR A 14 -5.12 -9.11 -6.51
C TYR A 14 -4.10 -8.59 -5.50
N ALA A 15 -3.49 -9.49 -4.73
CA ALA A 15 -2.42 -9.15 -3.80
C ALA A 15 -1.22 -8.52 -4.51
N LYS A 16 -0.79 -9.07 -5.65
CA LYS A 16 0.30 -8.53 -6.48
C LYS A 16 -0.06 -7.15 -7.05
N LEU A 17 -1.30 -6.95 -7.47
CA LEU A 17 -1.75 -5.67 -8.02
C LEU A 17 -1.73 -4.58 -6.95
N ALA A 18 -2.27 -4.85 -5.77
CA ALA A 18 -2.25 -3.91 -4.64
C ALA A 18 -0.83 -3.67 -4.11
N SER A 19 0.00 -4.72 -4.00
CA SER A 19 1.43 -4.58 -3.66
C SER A 19 2.18 -3.68 -4.63
N SER A 20 1.85 -3.79 -5.93
CA SER A 20 2.45 -2.94 -6.96
C SER A 20 2.02 -1.48 -6.78
N ALA A 21 0.74 -1.23 -6.47
CA ALA A 21 0.25 0.10 -6.13
C ALA A 21 0.94 0.69 -4.88
N GLU A 22 1.15 -0.14 -3.85
CA GLU A 22 1.85 0.24 -2.61
C GLU A 22 3.29 0.69 -2.90
N SER A 23 4.01 -0.03 -3.77
CA SER A 23 5.39 0.30 -4.14
C SER A 23 5.54 1.62 -4.91
N LEU A 24 4.44 2.11 -5.51
CA LEU A 24 4.42 3.36 -6.27
C LEU A 24 4.09 4.59 -5.40
N ILE A 25 3.61 4.42 -4.17
CA ILE A 25 3.09 5.52 -3.32
C ILE A 25 4.03 6.72 -3.23
N TYR A 26 5.34 6.45 -3.09
CA TYR A 26 6.34 7.48 -2.83
C TYR A 26 7.04 8.00 -4.09
N SER A 27 7.08 7.19 -5.15
CA SER A 27 7.76 7.49 -6.42
C SER A 27 6.82 8.11 -7.44
N ASP A 28 5.60 7.57 -7.58
CA ASP A 28 4.56 8.05 -8.47
C ASP A 28 3.16 7.87 -7.83
N PRO A 29 2.72 8.84 -7.01
CA PRO A 29 1.41 8.79 -6.38
C PRO A 29 0.25 8.68 -7.37
N ARG A 30 0.34 9.26 -8.58
CA ARG A 30 -0.76 9.23 -9.57
C ARG A 30 -0.93 7.83 -10.13
N SER A 31 0.17 7.17 -10.47
CA SER A 31 0.15 5.76 -10.89
C SER A 31 -0.31 4.85 -9.76
N SER A 32 0.15 5.07 -8.52
CA SER A 32 -0.33 4.33 -7.34
C SER A 32 -1.85 4.37 -7.21
N LEU A 33 -2.46 5.57 -7.27
CA LEU A 33 -3.91 5.75 -7.22
C LEU A 33 -4.65 5.04 -8.36
N THR A 34 -4.07 5.04 -9.56
CA THR A 34 -4.65 4.37 -10.73
C THR A 34 -4.65 2.86 -10.54
N VAL A 35 -3.54 2.28 -10.09
CA VAL A 35 -3.41 0.83 -9.86
C VAL A 35 -4.29 0.38 -8.69
N PHE A 36 -4.39 1.14 -7.60
CA PHE A 36 -5.35 0.86 -6.52
C PHE A 36 -6.80 0.88 -7.00
N GLY A 37 -7.14 1.77 -7.93
CA GLY A 37 -8.45 1.78 -8.57
C GLY A 37 -8.73 0.52 -9.37
N THR A 38 -7.78 0.06 -10.18
CA THR A 38 -7.88 -1.21 -10.91
C THR A 38 -8.02 -2.39 -9.94
N PHE A 39 -7.27 -2.40 -8.84
CA PHE A 39 -7.41 -3.40 -7.78
C PHE A 39 -8.83 -3.41 -7.19
N GLY A 40 -9.36 -2.24 -6.80
CA GLY A 40 -10.72 -2.14 -6.28
C GLY A 40 -11.77 -2.62 -7.28
N GLU A 41 -11.62 -2.29 -8.56
CA GLU A 41 -12.53 -2.75 -9.63
C GLU A 41 -12.48 -4.27 -9.83
N GLN A 42 -11.30 -4.86 -9.91
CA GLN A 42 -11.13 -6.31 -10.08
C GLN A 42 -11.62 -7.09 -8.86
N LEU A 43 -11.27 -6.66 -7.65
CA LEU A 43 -11.72 -7.31 -6.43
C LEU A 43 -13.25 -7.23 -6.26
N THR A 44 -13.87 -6.12 -6.66
CA THR A 44 -15.33 -5.99 -6.66
C THR A 44 -15.98 -7.00 -7.61
N LYS A 45 -15.41 -7.23 -8.80
CA LYS A 45 -15.90 -8.24 -9.74
C LYS A 45 -15.79 -9.64 -9.14
N GLU A 46 -14.68 -9.94 -8.47
CA GLU A 46 -14.48 -11.22 -7.82
C GLU A 46 -15.49 -11.45 -6.69
N ILE A 47 -15.72 -10.45 -5.83
CA ILE A 47 -16.76 -10.50 -4.78
C ILE A 47 -18.13 -10.81 -5.39
N MET A 48 -18.50 -10.11 -6.47
CA MET A 48 -19.76 -10.37 -7.17
C MET A 48 -19.83 -11.77 -7.75
N HIS A 49 -18.72 -12.28 -8.29
CA HIS A 49 -18.64 -13.63 -8.84
C HIS A 49 -18.85 -14.70 -7.76
N LEU A 50 -18.11 -14.59 -6.65
CA LEU A 50 -18.18 -15.53 -5.52
C LEU A 50 -19.59 -15.55 -4.89
N ASP A 51 -20.26 -14.40 -4.86
CA ASP A 51 -21.61 -14.26 -4.31
C ASP A 51 -22.73 -14.56 -5.32
N GLY A 52 -22.39 -14.98 -6.54
CA GLY A 52 -23.36 -15.28 -7.60
C GLY A 52 -24.14 -14.07 -8.11
N ILE A 53 -23.63 -12.86 -7.90
CA ILE A 53 -24.24 -11.60 -8.35
C ILE A 53 -23.82 -11.32 -9.79
N VAL A 54 -24.77 -11.33 -10.72
CA VAL A 54 -24.46 -11.10 -12.14
C VAL A 54 -23.96 -9.67 -12.40
N ASP A 55 -22.80 -9.54 -13.02
CA ASP A 55 -22.20 -8.27 -13.45
C ASP A 55 -22.37 -8.07 -14.97
N TRP A 56 -23.53 -7.54 -15.38
CA TRP A 56 -23.88 -7.26 -16.79
C TRP A 56 -23.13 -6.04 -17.35
N GLU A 57 -21.80 -6.09 -17.44
CA GLU A 57 -20.95 -4.97 -17.89
C GLU A 57 -21.19 -3.68 -17.09
N LEU A 58 -21.44 -3.81 -15.78
CA LEU A 58 -21.69 -2.65 -14.94
C LEU A 58 -20.40 -1.82 -14.84
N ASN A 59 -20.53 -0.51 -14.71
CA ASN A 59 -19.40 0.30 -14.27
C ASN A 59 -19.19 0.15 -12.75
N GLN A 60 -18.05 0.61 -12.24
CA GLN A 60 -17.71 0.42 -10.83
C GLN A 60 -18.72 1.03 -9.85
N GLN A 61 -19.33 2.16 -10.20
CA GLN A 61 -20.37 2.76 -9.36
C GLN A 61 -21.61 1.85 -9.29
N GLN A 62 -22.06 1.34 -10.43
CA GLN A 62 -23.20 0.44 -10.51
C GLN A 62 -22.94 -0.88 -9.77
N ARG A 63 -21.71 -1.41 -9.80
CA ARG A 63 -21.33 -2.57 -8.98
C ARG A 63 -21.51 -2.28 -7.49
N ILE A 64 -20.93 -1.19 -6.98
CA ILE A 64 -21.05 -0.80 -5.56
C ILE A 64 -22.52 -0.61 -5.16
N GLU A 65 -23.32 0.05 -5.99
CA GLU A 65 -24.76 0.22 -5.75
C GLU A 65 -25.51 -1.12 -5.72
N LYS A 66 -25.11 -2.07 -6.57
CA LYS A 66 -25.71 -3.41 -6.60
C LYS A 66 -25.35 -4.22 -5.36
N LEU A 67 -24.09 -4.17 -4.92
CA LEU A 67 -23.66 -4.76 -3.65
C LEU A 67 -24.48 -4.18 -2.49
N ALA A 68 -24.60 -2.84 -2.41
CA ALA A 68 -25.34 -2.15 -1.35
C ALA A 68 -26.83 -2.51 -1.26
N ARG A 69 -27.44 -2.90 -2.39
CA ARG A 69 -28.86 -3.30 -2.47
C ARG A 69 -29.07 -4.83 -2.40
N SER A 70 -27.99 -5.60 -2.32
CA SER A 70 -28.05 -7.05 -2.25
C SER A 70 -28.54 -7.52 -0.87
N GLN A 71 -28.92 -8.79 -0.78
CA GLN A 71 -29.28 -9.43 0.49
C GLN A 71 -28.05 -9.87 1.31
N ASN A 72 -26.82 -9.68 0.81
CA ASN A 72 -25.60 -10.17 1.44
C ASN A 72 -25.04 -9.22 2.53
N GLU A 73 -25.74 -8.12 2.81
CA GLU A 73 -25.46 -7.19 3.92
C GLU A 73 -23.98 -6.74 4.03
N TYR A 74 -23.36 -6.36 2.91
CA TYR A 74 -21.97 -5.91 2.91
C TYR A 74 -21.75 -4.74 3.89
N PRO A 75 -20.65 -4.75 4.67
CA PRO A 75 -20.37 -3.67 5.61
C PRO A 75 -20.28 -2.32 4.92
N ILE A 76 -20.98 -1.31 5.48
CA ILE A 76 -21.00 0.04 4.91
C ILE A 76 -19.60 0.65 4.78
N VAL A 77 -18.68 0.27 5.68
CA VAL A 77 -17.28 0.71 5.65
C VAL A 77 -16.54 0.20 4.41
N VAL A 78 -16.82 -1.02 3.95
CA VAL A 78 -16.23 -1.62 2.74
C VAL A 78 -16.78 -0.93 1.50
N LEU A 79 -18.10 -0.72 1.43
CA LEU A 79 -18.75 -0.02 0.32
C LEU A 79 -18.24 1.42 0.19
N ASN A 80 -18.07 2.11 1.32
CA ASN A 80 -17.51 3.46 1.35
C ASN A 80 -16.04 3.48 0.88
N ALA A 81 -15.23 2.53 1.35
CA ALA A 81 -13.83 2.40 0.91
C ALA A 81 -13.74 2.19 -0.61
N LEU A 82 -14.54 1.28 -1.17
CA LEU A 82 -14.63 1.05 -2.63
C LEU A 82 -15.02 2.33 -3.38
N ASN A 83 -15.97 3.09 -2.86
CA ASN A 83 -16.40 4.34 -3.47
C ASN A 83 -15.31 5.43 -3.39
N ILE A 84 -14.59 5.53 -2.27
CA ILE A 84 -13.45 6.46 -2.10
C ILE A 84 -12.35 6.15 -3.12
N ILE A 85 -11.96 4.88 -3.26
CA ILE A 85 -10.98 4.43 -4.25
C ILE A 85 -11.44 4.78 -5.66
N ARG A 86 -12.69 4.46 -6.03
CA ARG A 86 -13.29 4.78 -7.34
C ARG A 86 -13.19 6.27 -7.65
N LEU A 87 -13.63 7.13 -6.72
CA LEU A 87 -13.62 8.58 -6.91
C LEU A 87 -12.19 9.11 -7.10
N LYS A 88 -11.23 8.57 -6.35
CA LYS A 88 -9.84 9.02 -6.41
C LYS A 88 -9.15 8.56 -7.69
N ARG A 89 -9.38 7.33 -8.13
CA ARG A 89 -8.92 6.84 -9.44
C ARG A 89 -9.51 7.66 -10.59
N ASN A 90 -10.80 7.99 -10.55
CA ASN A 90 -11.42 8.78 -11.62
C ASN A 90 -10.77 10.17 -11.74
N LYS A 91 -10.41 10.81 -10.62
CA LYS A 91 -9.61 12.05 -10.65
C LYS A 91 -8.22 11.82 -11.21
N ALA A 92 -7.52 10.78 -10.76
CA ALA A 92 -6.19 10.43 -11.24
C ALA A 92 -6.13 10.01 -12.72
N ALA A 93 -7.24 9.53 -13.30
CA ALA A 93 -7.28 9.06 -14.69
C ALA A 93 -7.77 10.14 -15.68
N HIS A 94 -8.70 11.00 -15.27
CA HIS A 94 -9.43 11.88 -16.19
C HIS A 94 -9.25 13.38 -15.92
N ASP A 95 -8.68 13.77 -14.78
CA ASP A 95 -8.41 15.17 -14.48
C ASP A 95 -6.92 15.47 -14.69
N ASP A 96 -6.62 16.18 -15.77
CA ASP A 96 -5.26 16.59 -16.13
C ASP A 96 -4.67 17.62 -15.15
N HIS A 97 -5.51 18.32 -14.39
CA HIS A 97 -5.08 19.28 -13.38
C HIS A 97 -4.96 18.65 -11.99
N PHE A 98 -5.36 17.39 -11.82
CA PHE A 98 -5.27 16.71 -10.55
C PHE A 98 -3.82 16.35 -10.19
N ILE A 99 -3.29 17.00 -9.17
CA ILE A 99 -1.98 16.69 -8.61
C ILE A 99 -2.16 15.66 -7.48
N ALA A 100 -1.78 14.42 -7.76
CA ALA A 100 -1.79 13.36 -6.76
C ALA A 100 -0.65 13.55 -5.74
N THR A 101 -0.99 13.57 -4.45
CA THR A 101 0.02 13.68 -3.38
C THR A 101 0.36 12.33 -2.76
N LYS A 102 1.54 12.21 -2.14
CA LYS A 102 1.90 11.03 -1.32
C LYS A 102 0.85 10.74 -0.24
N ALA A 103 0.31 11.80 0.37
CA ALA A 103 -0.72 11.68 1.39
C ALA A 103 -2.05 11.13 0.84
N ASP A 104 -2.41 11.48 -0.39
CA ASP A 104 -3.57 10.88 -1.07
C ASP A 104 -3.36 9.39 -1.33
N ALA A 105 -2.19 9.01 -1.85
CA ALA A 105 -1.86 7.62 -2.13
C ALA A 105 -1.84 6.77 -0.85
N LEU A 106 -1.26 7.26 0.24
CA LEU A 106 -1.27 6.60 1.55
C LEU A 106 -2.68 6.42 2.12
N LYS A 107 -3.57 7.39 1.95
CA LYS A 107 -4.97 7.25 2.37
C LYS A 107 -5.68 6.17 1.55
N ILE A 108 -5.44 6.12 0.24
CA ILE A 108 -6.05 5.10 -0.63
C ILE A 108 -5.50 3.71 -0.34
N ASP A 109 -4.21 3.60 -0.02
CA ASP A 109 -3.59 2.35 0.45
C ASP A 109 -4.29 1.79 1.71
N GLU A 110 -4.53 2.63 2.72
CA GLU A 110 -5.28 2.25 3.92
C GLU A 110 -6.72 1.79 3.60
N GLN A 111 -7.42 2.48 2.69
CA GLN A 111 -8.76 2.06 2.24
C GLN A 111 -8.73 0.74 1.46
N ALA A 112 -7.72 0.55 0.59
CA ALA A 112 -7.54 -0.68 -0.16
C ALA A 112 -7.26 -1.84 0.77
N TYR A 113 -6.45 -1.63 1.80
CA TYR A 113 -6.16 -2.64 2.81
C TYR A 113 -7.39 -3.02 3.63
N LEU A 114 -8.23 -2.05 3.99
CA LEU A 114 -9.50 -2.33 4.68
C LEU A 114 -10.36 -3.31 3.87
N ILE A 115 -10.50 -3.07 2.57
CA ILE A 115 -11.27 -3.96 1.68
C ILE A 115 -10.59 -5.31 1.56
N TRP A 116 -9.26 -5.33 1.39
CA TRP A 116 -8.48 -6.57 1.27
C TRP A 116 -8.61 -7.46 2.51
N LYS A 117 -8.45 -6.87 3.70
CA LYS A 117 -8.60 -7.58 4.97
C LYS A 117 -9.99 -8.17 5.11
N TRP A 118 -11.03 -7.36 4.90
CA TRP A 118 -12.40 -7.85 4.93
C TRP A 118 -12.65 -8.96 3.89
N PHE A 119 -12.13 -8.82 2.68
CA PHE A 119 -12.28 -9.82 1.63
C PHE A 119 -11.69 -11.16 2.05
N LEU A 120 -10.45 -11.16 2.56
CA LEU A 120 -9.82 -12.39 3.02
C LEU A 120 -10.52 -12.97 4.26
N ASP A 121 -10.99 -12.14 5.19
CA ASP A 121 -11.75 -12.58 6.36
C ASP A 121 -13.06 -13.30 5.97
N VAL A 122 -13.67 -12.94 4.83
CA VAL A 122 -14.94 -13.52 4.35
C VAL A 122 -14.72 -14.70 3.41
N TYR A 123 -13.76 -14.60 2.48
CA TYR A 123 -13.61 -15.52 1.34
C TYR A 123 -12.39 -16.44 1.43
N SER A 124 -11.59 -16.35 2.49
CA SER A 124 -10.40 -17.20 2.67
C SER A 124 -10.27 -17.71 4.12
N LEU A 125 -9.26 -18.53 4.37
CA LEU A 125 -8.86 -18.95 5.72
C LEU A 125 -7.59 -18.22 6.20
N ASP A 126 -7.15 -17.19 5.48
CA ASP A 126 -5.93 -16.47 5.82
C ASP A 126 -6.07 -15.69 7.13
N GLN A 127 -5.00 -15.73 7.95
CA GLN A 127 -4.85 -14.78 9.04
C GLN A 127 -4.23 -13.50 8.52
N VAL A 128 -5.04 -12.44 8.46
CA VAL A 128 -4.60 -11.14 7.95
C VAL A 128 -4.01 -10.31 9.08
N ALA A 129 -2.81 -9.77 8.86
CA ALA A 129 -2.14 -8.89 9.82
C ALA A 129 -2.89 -7.55 10.02
N ASP A 130 -2.41 -6.72 10.92
CA ASP A 130 -2.86 -5.33 11.00
C ASP A 130 -2.13 -4.45 9.98
N TYR A 131 -2.80 -3.39 9.56
CA TYR A 131 -2.27 -2.44 8.58
C TYR A 131 -0.98 -1.80 9.07
N VAL A 132 0.04 -1.80 8.23
CA VAL A 132 1.29 -1.09 8.46
C VAL A 132 1.47 -0.06 7.36
N LYS A 133 1.53 1.21 7.74
CA LYS A 133 1.80 2.30 6.81
C LYS A 133 3.09 2.05 6.03
N PRO A 134 3.06 2.06 4.68
CA PRO A 134 4.25 1.90 3.86
C PRO A 134 5.30 2.95 4.20
N ILE A 135 6.58 2.59 4.05
CA ILE A 135 7.71 3.47 4.38
C ILE A 135 8.36 3.94 3.07
N ASP A 136 8.75 5.22 3.02
CA ASP A 136 9.54 5.78 1.92
C ASP A 136 10.96 5.21 1.94
N GLN A 137 11.16 4.05 1.31
CA GLN A 137 12.44 3.35 1.30
C GLN A 137 13.56 4.20 0.70
N GLN A 138 13.25 5.02 -0.29
CA GLN A 138 14.24 5.88 -0.94
C GLN A 138 14.78 6.95 0.02
N THR A 139 13.87 7.55 0.79
CA THR A 139 14.25 8.52 1.83
C THR A 139 15.00 7.84 2.97
N LEU A 140 14.52 6.67 3.41
CA LEU A 140 15.18 5.90 4.47
C LEU A 140 16.61 5.51 4.10
N LEU A 141 16.85 5.05 2.86
CA LEU A 141 18.18 4.68 2.39
C LEU A 141 19.12 5.89 2.34
N LYS A 142 18.65 7.03 1.84
CA LYS A 142 19.44 8.28 1.86
C LYS A 142 19.80 8.71 3.28
N ASP A 143 18.86 8.62 4.21
CA ASP A 143 19.11 8.96 5.62
C ASP A 143 20.12 8.00 6.26
N GLN A 144 20.05 6.71 5.92
CA GLN A 144 21.02 5.71 6.37
C GLN A 144 22.41 5.96 5.79
N GLU A 145 22.52 6.26 4.50
CA GLU A 145 23.79 6.62 3.85
C GLU A 145 24.42 7.86 4.50
N ASN A 146 23.63 8.88 4.78
CA ASN A 146 24.10 10.09 5.46
C ASN A 146 24.59 9.81 6.88
N LYS A 147 23.89 8.95 7.63
CA LYS A 147 24.32 8.51 8.97
C LYS A 147 25.62 7.73 8.92
N ILE A 148 25.79 6.84 7.94
CA ILE A 148 27.03 6.07 7.75
C ILE A 148 28.19 7.03 7.51
N LYS A 149 28.06 7.99 6.59
CA LYS A 149 29.09 9.00 6.32
C LYS A 149 29.47 9.81 7.55
N LEU A 150 28.48 10.27 8.32
CA LEU A 150 28.72 11.02 9.56
C LEU A 150 29.48 10.18 10.60
N LEU A 151 29.13 8.90 10.73
CA LEU A 151 29.79 7.98 11.65
C LEU A 151 31.24 7.70 11.20
N GLU A 152 31.47 7.52 9.89
CA GLU A 152 32.82 7.35 9.32
C GLU A 152 33.70 8.57 9.59
N GLU A 153 33.19 9.79 9.39
CA GLU A 153 33.90 11.02 9.72
C GLU A 153 34.24 11.11 11.21
N LYS A 154 33.29 10.76 12.08
CA LYS A 154 33.50 10.77 13.53
C LYS A 154 34.54 9.73 13.97
N ILE A 155 34.52 8.53 13.40
CA ILE A 155 35.53 7.50 13.64
C ILE A 155 36.91 8.01 13.22
N LYS A 156 37.02 8.64 12.04
CA LYS A 156 38.28 9.21 11.55
C LYS A 156 38.81 10.31 12.48
N GLN A 157 37.95 11.20 12.97
CA GLN A 157 38.33 12.22 13.94
C GLN A 157 38.83 11.62 15.27
N LEU A 158 38.15 10.61 15.80
CA LEU A 158 38.55 9.93 17.04
C LEU A 158 39.87 9.16 16.89
N GLN A 159 40.13 8.59 15.70
CA GLN A 159 41.40 7.94 15.39
C GLN A 159 42.56 8.94 15.29
N THR A 160 42.33 10.11 14.71
CA THR A 160 43.34 11.19 14.64
C THR A 160 43.62 11.82 16.01
N ASN A 161 42.59 11.92 16.87
CA ASN A 161 42.69 12.49 18.21
C ASN A 161 43.09 11.47 19.30
N ARG A 162 43.43 10.22 18.94
CA ARG A 162 43.95 9.26 19.91
C ARG A 162 45.34 9.74 20.37
N PRO A 163 45.55 9.96 21.69
CA PRO A 163 46.89 10.20 22.19
C PRO A 163 47.77 9.00 21.84
N GLN A 164 48.95 9.23 21.25
CA GLN A 164 49.98 8.21 21.22
C GLN A 164 50.38 7.94 22.66
N VAL A 165 49.89 6.85 23.23
CA VAL A 165 50.40 6.35 24.51
C VAL A 165 51.81 5.85 24.21
N THR A 166 52.79 6.72 24.38
CA THR A 166 54.19 6.33 24.49
C THR A 166 54.31 5.54 25.78
N VAL A 167 54.22 4.22 25.66
CA VAL A 167 54.58 3.30 26.74
C VAL A 167 56.10 3.37 26.85
N THR A 168 56.60 4.18 27.77
CA THR A 168 58.01 4.16 28.17
C THR A 168 58.26 2.82 28.86
N PRO A 169 59.22 1.99 28.40
CA PRO A 169 59.58 0.76 29.10
C PRO A 169 60.14 1.13 30.49
N ALA A 170 59.61 0.52 31.55
CA ALA A 170 60.18 0.65 32.88
C ALA A 170 61.48 -0.14 32.98
N GLU A 171 62.53 0.53 33.48
CA GLU A 171 63.86 -0.03 33.79
C GLU A 171 63.83 -1.04 34.96
#